data_AF-A0A395M335-F1
#
_entry.id   AF-A0A395M335-F1
#
_cell.length_a   1.000
_cell.length_b   1.000
_cell.length_c   1.000
_cell.angle_alpha   90.00
_cell.angle_beta   90.00
_cell.angle_gamma   90.00
#
_symmetry.space_group_name_H-M   'P 1'
#
loop_
_entity.id
_entity.type
_entity.pdbx_description
1 polymer ?
#
loop_
_entity_poly.entity_id
_entity_poly.type
_entity_poly.pdbx_seq_one_letter_code
_entity_poly.pdbx_strand_id
1 'polypeptide(L)' 'MFLIDDLLLLPFSVLKGIAEAIDQQIQKETSDADKIQEKLMELQFKFEMDEIDEQEYTRQEAELLAQLEQARKR' A
#
# COMPACT_ATOMS: atom_id res chain seq x y z
N MET A 1 3.49 14.20 -11.39
CA MET A 1 2.11 14.17 -10.87
C MET A 1 1.92 12.75 -10.36
N PHE A 2 2.01 12.58 -9.04
CA PHE A 2 1.95 11.27 -8.39
C PHE A 2 0.47 10.88 -8.22
N LEU A 3 0.15 9.60 -8.41
CA LEU A 3 -1.20 9.05 -8.14
C LEU A 3 -1.65 9.23 -6.68
N ILE A 4 -0.71 9.53 -5.79
CA ILE A 4 -0.92 9.78 -4.36
C ILE A 4 -1.56 11.16 -4.12
N ASP A 5 -1.21 12.18 -4.90
CA ASP A 5 -1.84 13.51 -4.80
C ASP A 5 -3.35 13.43 -5.07
N ASP A 6 -3.74 12.60 -6.04
CA ASP A 6 -5.15 12.37 -6.36
C ASP A 6 -5.86 11.52 -5.30
N LEU A 7 -5.12 10.64 -4.59
CA LEU A 7 -5.66 9.80 -3.52
C LEU A 7 -6.00 10.62 -2.26
N LEU A 8 -5.20 11.63 -1.93
CA LEU A 8 -5.43 12.57 -0.82
C LEU A 8 -6.62 13.51 -1.06
N LEU A 9 -6.99 13.72 -2.32
CA LEU A 9 -8.16 14.48 -2.73
C LEU A 9 -9.45 13.63 -2.74
N LEU A 10 -9.35 12.32 -2.48
CA LEU A 10 -10.53 11.47 -2.47
C LEU A 10 -11.40 11.71 -1.23
N PRO A 11 -12.73 11.60 -1.38
CA PRO A 11 -13.64 11.69 -0.25
C PRO A 11 -13.26 10.66 0.82
N PHE A 12 -13.36 11.03 2.10
CA PHE A 12 -13.08 10.15 3.24
C PHE A 12 -13.84 8.82 3.19
N SER A 13 -15.03 8.80 2.58
CA SER A 13 -15.81 7.57 2.33
C SER A 13 -15.15 6.59 1.37
N VAL A 14 -14.35 7.07 0.42
CA VAL A 14 -13.59 6.25 -0.52
C VAL A 14 -12.38 5.64 0.18
N LEU A 15 -11.67 6.43 0.98
CA LEU A 15 -10.54 5.94 1.80
C LEU A 15 -10.99 4.88 2.80
N LYS A 16 -12.14 5.09 3.45
CA LYS A 16 -12.76 4.11 4.35
C LYS A 16 -13.14 2.82 3.62
N GLY A 17 -13.67 2.91 2.40
CA GLY A 17 -14.00 1.73 1.58
C GLY A 17 -12.77 0.93 1.17
N ILE A 18 -11.64 1.60 0.90
CA ILE A 18 -10.35 0.95 0.66
C ILE A 18 -9.90 0.23 1.93
N ALA A 19 -9.89 0.91 3.08
CA ALA A 19 -9.54 0.32 4.38
C ALA A 19 -10.41 -0.89 4.76
N GLU A 20 -11.72 -0.83 4.55
CA GLU A 20 -12.64 -1.94 4.79
C GLU A 20 -12.45 -3.09 3.79
N ALA A 21 -12.12 -2.79 2.53
CA ALA A 21 -11.81 -3.82 1.54
C ALA A 21 -10.52 -4.57 1.89
N ILE A 22 -9.52 -3.87 2.40
CA ILE A 22 -8.27 -4.45 2.91
C ILE A 22 -8.56 -5.34 4.12
N ASP A 23 -9.30 -4.84 5.10
CA ASP A 23 -9.63 -5.57 6.33
C ASP A 23 -10.47 -6.83 6.06
N GLN A 24 -11.37 -6.78 5.07
CA GLN A 24 -12.14 -7.94 4.61
C GLN A 24 -11.29 -8.95 3.84
N GLN A 25 -10.27 -8.51 3.10
CA GLN A 25 -9.36 -9.39 2.36
C GLN A 25 -8.40 -10.13 3.31
N ILE A 26 -7.95 -9.48 4.39
CA ILE A 26 -7.07 -10.04 5.44
C ILE A 26 -7.67 -11.29 6.10
N GLN A 27 -9.00 -11.35 6.26
CA GLN A 27 -9.64 -12.47 6.96
C GLN A 27 -9.73 -13.79 6.17
N LYS A 28 -9.45 -13.84 4.86
CA LYS A 28 -9.92 -14.99 4.06
C LYS A 28 -8.92 -15.87 3.35
N GLU A 29 -7.75 -15.45 2.92
CA GLU A 29 -6.79 -16.38 2.32
C GLU A 29 -5.49 -15.62 2.12
N THR A 30 -4.47 -15.90 2.94
CA THR A 30 -3.26 -15.07 2.92
C THR A 30 -2.36 -15.49 1.75
N SER A 31 -2.59 -14.90 0.58
CA SER A 31 -1.65 -14.97 -0.54
C SER A 31 -0.41 -14.13 -0.24
N ASP A 32 0.76 -14.55 -0.73
CA ASP A 32 2.01 -13.78 -0.59
C ASP A 32 1.88 -12.37 -1.20
N ALA A 33 1.06 -12.22 -2.23
CA ALA A 33 0.77 -10.91 -2.84
C ALA A 33 -0.01 -9.97 -1.91
N ASP A 34 -0.94 -10.51 -1.11
CA ASP A 34 -1.79 -9.71 -0.22
C ASP A 34 -0.97 -9.15 0.95
N LYS A 35 -0.03 -9.94 1.50
CA LYS A 35 0.92 -9.46 2.52
C LYS A 35 1.81 -8.33 2.01
N ILE A 36 2.17 -8.34 0.73
CA ILE A 36 3.00 -7.30 0.13
C ILE A 36 2.18 -6.02 -0.06
N GLN A 37 0.89 -6.14 -0.41
CA GLN A 37 -0.03 -5.00 -0.45
C GLN A 37 -0.21 -4.37 0.94
N GLU A 38 -0.36 -5.18 1.99
CA GLU A 38 -0.42 -4.69 3.38
C GLU A 38 0.80 -3.84 3.75
N LYS A 39 2.00 -4.34 3.43
CA LYS A 39 3.25 -3.60 3.66
C LYS A 39 3.36 -2.30 2.87
N LEU A 40 2.86 -2.27 1.62
CA LEU A 40 2.83 -1.03 0.82
C LEU A 40 1.94 0.03 1.48
N MET A 41 0.84 -0.38 2.10
CA MET A 41 -0.07 0.54 2.79
C MET A 41 0.51 1.04 4.11
N GLU A 42 1.18 0.16 4.87
CA GLU A 42 1.92 0.58 6.07
C GLU A 42 3.05 1.55 5.71
N LEU A 43 3.77 1.32 4.59
CA LEU A 43 4.81 2.20 4.10
C LEU A 43 4.26 3.59 3.72
N GLN A 44 3.11 3.63 3.03
CA GLN A 44 2.41 4.88 2.69
C GLN A 44 2.02 5.67 3.96
N PHE A 45 1.48 4.99 4.97
CA PHE A 45 1.12 5.62 6.23
C PHE A 45 2.33 6.23 6.94
N LYS A 46 3.47 5.51 6.99
CA LYS A 46 4.71 6.02 7.59
C LYS A 46 5.23 7.26 6.89
N PHE A 47 5.16 7.30 5.56
CA PHE A 47 5.55 8.48 4.80
C PHE A 47 4.62 9.67 5.07
N GLU A 48 3.30 9.44 5.11
CA GLU A 48 2.32 10.50 5.41
C GLU A 48 2.42 11.05 6.84
N MET A 49 2.91 10.25 7.78
CA MET A 49 3.17 10.66 9.17
C MET A 49 4.56 11.27 9.37
N ASP A 50 5.31 11.56 8.29
CA ASP A 50 6.68 12.07 8.32
C ASP A 50 7.65 11.17 9.12
N GLU A 51 7.32 9.87 9.29
CA GLU A 51 8.19 8.90 9.99
C GLU A 51 9.36 8.44 9.10
N ILE A 52 9.20 8.53 7.78
CA ILE A 52 10.22 8.23 6.79
C ILE A 52 10.27 9.34 5.74
N ASP A 53 11.46 9.55 5.16
CA ASP A 53 11.64 10.51 4.07
C ASP A 53 11.29 9.90 2.70
N GLU A 54 11.20 10.77 1.69
CA GLU A 54 10.87 10.39 0.31
C GLU A 54 11.88 9.39 -0.29
N GLN A 55 13.16 9.51 0.08
CA GLN A 55 14.21 8.63 -0.43
C GLN A 55 14.03 7.20 0.10
N GLU A 56 13.73 7.07 1.38
CA GLU A 56 13.48 5.80 2.04
C GLU A 56 12.15 5.18 1.59
N TYR A 57 11.10 5.99 1.45
CA TYR A 57 9.83 5.57 0.87
C TYR A 57 10.03 4.98 -0.52
N THR A 58 10.69 5.70 -1.43
CA THR A 58 10.91 5.28 -2.81
C THR A 58 11.69 3.97 -2.89
N ARG A 59 12.71 3.82 -2.04
CA ARG A 59 13.54 2.59 -1.98
C ARG A 59 12.69 1.39 -1.55
N GLN A 60 11.95 1.52 -0.46
CA GLN A 60 11.14 0.43 0.08
C GLN A 60 9.96 0.09 -0.83
N GLU A 61 9.33 1.10 -1.46
CA GLU A 61 8.23 0.91 -2.41
C GLU A 61 8.68 0.08 -3.61
N ALA A 62 9.85 0.41 -4.19
CA ALA A 62 10.41 -0.33 -5.32
C ALA A 62 10.71 -1.81 -4.96
N GLU A 63 11.24 -2.07 -3.77
CA GLU A 63 11.51 -3.42 -3.28
C GLU A 63 10.21 -4.24 -3.10
N LEU A 64 9.17 -3.64 -2.52
CA LEU A 64 7.87 -4.28 -2.33
C LEU A 64 7.15 -4.53 -3.66
N LEU A 65 7.17 -3.58 -4.59
CA LEU A 65 6.58 -3.75 -5.92
C LEU A 65 7.28 -4.86 -6.73
N ALA A 66 8.60 -4.98 -6.63
CA ALA A 66 9.34 -6.07 -7.26
C ALA A 66 8.94 -7.44 -6.67
N GLN A 67 8.73 -7.53 -5.35
CA GLN A 67 8.22 -8.74 -4.71
C GLN A 67 6.79 -9.06 -5.14
N LEU A 68 5.93 -8.03 -5.28
CA LEU A 68 4.55 -8.20 -5.72
C LEU A 68 4.48 -8.76 -7.14
N GLU A 69 5.35 -8.27 -8.04
CA GLU A 69 5.45 -8.76 -9.40
C GLU A 69 5.88 -10.24 -9.44
N GLN A 70 6.82 -10.65 -8.57
CA GLN A 70 7.24 -12.05 -8.45
C GLN A 70 6.14 -12.93 -7.86
N ALA A 71 5.42 -12.46 -6.85
CA ALA A 71 4.31 -13.18 -6.23
C ALA A 71 3.15 -13.39 -7.21
N ARG A 72 2.86 -12.42 -8.08
CA ARG A 72 1.80 -12.50 -9.10
C ARG A 72 2.16 -13.37 -10.31
N LYS A 73 3.45 -13.61 -10.56
CA LYS A 73 3.92 -14.48 -11.66
C LYS A 73 3.97 -15.96 -11.28
N ARG A 74 3.71 -16.30 -10.02
CA ARG A 74 3.68 -17.68 -9.51
C ARG A 74 2.31 -18.34 -9.68
#